data_AF-A0AAN7BA55-F1
#
_entry.id   AF-A0AAN7BA55-F1
#
_cell.length_a   1.000
_cell.length_b   1.000
_cell.length_c   1.000
_cell.angle_alpha   90.00
_cell.angle_beta   90.00
_cell.angle_gamma   90.00
#
_symmetry.space_group_name_H-M   'P 1'
#
loop_
_entity.id
_entity.type
_entity.pdbx_description
1 polymer ?
#
loop_
_entity_poly.entity_id
_entity_poly.type
_entity_poly.pdbx_seq_one_letter_code
_entity_poly.pdbx_strand_id
1 'polypeptide(L)'
;MLSNAKSHVEGAPAAGPWQLAVQRTCLIMLVVQNSVLVMVMHYSRNNSSAGSSEPIYLASTAVLLVEVIKLFLSLLLAARDISLAHPRSNAPELAAKLYQSVFSADSWKLIVPAALYTLQNSLVYVAISNLDAITFQVTYQIKILTTVLFSIILLGRRISWRQWLALVLLTSGVAMVQVSGSLDLEDWKERLTSLLQGGGVPSALTTAGFSRFKGLLAVLAASLTSGLTCVYFEKLVKDSLSSVSLWTRNVQLSFFSLFPALLIGVLWQDGAAICRDGFFAGYGPIVWLTIALQAVGGLIVALCITYADNVAKNFAASFSIVVSYAASAIIFKTPLMLHSTGGAAIVLLAIYLFNSRPSPRPALLPLRESEKDSKH
;
A
#
# COMPACT_ATOMS: atom_id res chain seq x y z
N MET A 1 13.12 -22.69 -41.29
CA MET A 1 13.22 -21.47 -40.46
C MET A 1 11.85 -21.07 -39.93
N LEU A 2 11.33 -21.78 -38.92
CA LEU A 2 10.24 -21.38 -38.01
C LEU A 2 9.83 -22.63 -37.21
N SER A 3 10.58 -22.94 -36.15
CA SER A 3 10.13 -23.76 -35.01
C SER A 3 11.35 -23.98 -34.11
N ASN A 4 11.59 -23.08 -33.15
CA ASN A 4 12.43 -23.32 -31.96
C ASN A 4 12.37 -22.12 -30.99
N ALA A 5 11.18 -21.75 -30.53
CA ALA A 5 11.00 -20.70 -29.54
C ALA A 5 9.92 -21.02 -28.49
N LYS A 6 9.82 -22.28 -28.06
CA LYS A 6 8.92 -22.71 -26.97
C LYS A 6 9.52 -23.89 -26.18
N SER A 7 10.50 -23.64 -25.32
CA SER A 7 10.89 -24.63 -24.28
C SER A 7 11.78 -24.11 -23.15
N HIS A 8 11.65 -22.84 -22.72
CA HIS A 8 12.26 -22.40 -21.45
C HIS A 8 11.28 -21.58 -20.62
N VAL A 9 10.28 -22.26 -20.06
CA VAL A 9 9.64 -21.86 -18.79
C VAL A 9 9.46 -23.13 -17.97
N GLU A 10 10.58 -23.82 -17.72
CA GLU A 10 10.64 -24.80 -16.62
C GLU A 10 10.87 -24.03 -15.32
N GLY A 11 10.21 -24.49 -14.27
CA GLY A 11 9.90 -23.74 -13.06
C GLY A 11 11.09 -23.00 -12.45
N ALA A 12 10.84 -21.76 -12.04
CA ALA A 12 11.74 -21.04 -11.14
C ALA A 12 12.11 -21.96 -9.96
N PRO A 13 13.40 -22.05 -9.59
CA PRO A 13 13.83 -22.90 -8.48
C PRO A 13 13.01 -22.56 -7.23
N ALA A 14 12.57 -23.59 -6.51
CA ALA A 14 11.88 -23.40 -5.24
C ALA A 14 12.74 -22.50 -4.35
N ALA A 15 12.17 -21.39 -3.89
CA ALA A 15 12.90 -20.41 -3.08
C ALA A 15 13.61 -21.12 -1.92
N GLY A 16 14.90 -20.84 -1.76
CA GLY A 16 15.69 -21.46 -0.69
C GLY A 16 15.09 -21.13 0.68
N PRO A 17 15.35 -21.94 1.72
CA PRO A 17 14.78 -21.75 3.06
C PRO A 17 15.06 -20.34 3.62
N TRP A 18 16.22 -19.77 3.29
CA TRP A 18 16.59 -18.39 3.64
C TRP A 18 15.68 -17.35 2.96
N GLN A 19 15.43 -17.46 1.66
CA GLN A 19 14.57 -16.53 0.92
C GLN A 19 13.14 -16.56 1.45
N LEU A 20 12.63 -17.76 1.75
CA LEU A 20 11.31 -17.93 2.35
C LEU A 20 11.23 -17.32 3.76
N ALA A 21 12.29 -17.46 4.55
CA ALA A 21 12.39 -16.85 5.89
C ALA A 21 12.39 -15.31 5.82
N VAL A 22 13.17 -14.72 4.91
CA VAL A 22 13.21 -13.26 4.70
C VAL A 22 11.83 -12.76 4.24
N GLN A 23 11.22 -13.43 3.26
CA GLN A 23 9.89 -13.09 2.77
C GLN A 23 8.84 -13.07 3.90
N ARG A 24 8.79 -14.14 4.72
CA ARG A 24 7.87 -14.23 5.85
C ARG A 24 8.12 -13.14 6.88
N THR A 25 9.39 -12.87 7.18
CA THR A 25 9.79 -11.84 8.14
C THR A 25 9.31 -10.46 7.69
N CYS A 26 9.53 -10.09 6.42
CA CYS A 26 9.03 -8.82 5.87
C CYS A 26 7.50 -8.70 5.95
N LEU A 27 6.76 -9.76 5.62
CA LEU A 27 5.29 -9.75 5.68
C LEU A 27 4.77 -9.65 7.11
N ILE A 28 5.40 -10.34 8.07
CA ILE A 28 5.04 -10.23 9.50
C ILE A 28 5.32 -8.81 10.01
N MET A 29 6.48 -8.24 9.68
CA MET A 29 6.81 -6.85 10.03
C MET A 29 5.77 -5.89 9.48
N LEU A 30 5.31 -6.08 8.24
CA LEU A 30 4.27 -5.25 7.63
C LEU A 30 2.93 -5.38 8.36
N VAL A 31 2.52 -6.60 8.73
CA VAL A 31 1.27 -6.83 9.49
C VAL A 31 1.32 -6.11 10.83
N VAL A 32 2.41 -6.29 11.58
CA VAL A 32 2.59 -5.68 12.90
C VAL A 32 2.62 -4.17 12.78
N GLN A 33 3.45 -3.62 11.87
CA GLN A 33 3.59 -2.18 11.70
C GLN A 33 2.26 -1.53 11.27
N ASN A 34 1.53 -2.10 10.30
CA ASN A 34 0.23 -1.56 9.89
C ASN A 34 -0.78 -1.60 11.03
N SER A 35 -0.80 -2.69 11.82
CA SER A 35 -1.74 -2.82 12.94
C SER A 35 -1.46 -1.81 14.03
N VAL A 36 -0.19 -1.66 14.42
CA VAL A 36 0.24 -0.65 15.40
C VAL A 36 -0.08 0.75 14.89
N LEU A 37 0.21 1.06 13.62
CA LEU A 37 -0.09 2.36 13.04
C LEU A 37 -1.58 2.69 13.12
N VAL A 38 -2.47 1.74 12.78
CA VAL A 38 -3.93 1.95 12.88
C VAL A 38 -4.35 2.23 14.32
N MET A 39 -3.83 1.49 15.30
CA MET A 39 -4.14 1.72 16.72
C MET A 39 -3.65 3.09 17.21
N VAL A 40 -2.42 3.47 16.84
CA VAL A 40 -1.84 4.78 17.20
C VAL A 40 -2.61 5.93 16.56
N MET A 41 -3.01 5.81 15.29
CA MET A 41 -3.84 6.82 14.62
C MET A 41 -5.22 6.95 15.26
N HIS A 42 -5.85 5.84 15.67
CA HIS A 42 -7.11 5.87 16.40
C HIS A 42 -6.96 6.58 17.76
N TYR A 43 -5.92 6.23 18.51
CA TYR A 43 -5.60 6.88 19.78
C TYR A 43 -5.28 8.37 19.61
N SER A 44 -4.52 8.74 18.57
CA SER A 44 -4.16 10.12 18.27
C SER A 44 -5.39 10.98 18.00
N ARG A 45 -6.36 10.49 17.21
CA ARG A 45 -7.55 11.27 16.85
C ARG A 45 -8.55 11.36 18.00
N ASN A 46 -8.74 10.29 18.77
CA ASN A 46 -9.72 10.28 19.85
C ASN A 46 -9.29 11.13 21.06
N ASN A 47 -7.99 11.18 21.39
CA ASN A 47 -7.51 11.98 22.51
C ASN A 47 -7.42 13.47 22.21
N SER A 48 -7.15 13.85 20.95
CA SER A 48 -7.25 15.26 20.53
C SER A 48 -8.68 15.81 20.69
N SER A 49 -9.70 14.95 20.64
CA SER A 49 -11.10 15.35 20.85
C SER A 49 -11.54 15.36 22.32
N ALA A 50 -10.77 14.75 23.25
CA ALA A 50 -11.24 14.39 24.59
C ALA A 50 -10.83 15.34 25.74
N GLY A 51 -10.41 16.59 25.46
CA GLY A 51 -10.27 17.61 26.52
C GLY A 51 -9.03 18.51 26.48
N SER A 52 -8.31 18.57 25.37
CA SER A 52 -7.27 19.59 25.16
C SER A 52 -7.72 20.52 24.03
N SER A 53 -7.69 21.84 24.23
CA SER A 53 -7.95 22.85 23.20
C SER A 53 -6.83 22.92 22.15
N GLU A 54 -6.09 21.83 21.95
CA GLU A 54 -5.00 21.77 20.99
C GLU A 54 -5.57 21.60 19.57
N PRO A 55 -5.08 22.38 18.60
CA PRO A 55 -5.54 22.27 17.22
C PRO A 55 -5.19 20.90 16.64
N ILE A 56 -6.05 20.36 15.77
CA ILE A 56 -5.77 19.11 15.03
C ILE A 56 -4.59 19.38 14.08
N TYR A 57 -3.60 18.48 14.08
CA TYR A 57 -2.44 18.62 13.19
C TYR A 57 -2.83 18.56 11.71
N LEU A 58 -2.13 19.34 10.89
CA LEU A 58 -2.36 19.36 9.44
C LEU A 58 -1.72 18.13 8.77
N ALA A 59 -2.53 17.33 8.08
CA ALA A 59 -2.08 16.07 7.48
C ALA A 59 -0.97 16.27 6.43
N SER A 60 -1.00 17.38 5.67
CA SER A 60 0.02 17.68 4.65
C SER A 60 1.43 17.84 5.24
N THR A 61 1.55 18.53 6.38
CA THR A 61 2.82 18.73 7.10
C THR A 61 3.38 17.40 7.59
N ALA A 62 2.52 16.52 8.11
CA ALA A 62 2.89 15.19 8.57
C ALA A 62 3.38 14.32 7.41
N VAL A 63 2.70 14.36 6.26
CA VAL A 63 3.12 13.63 5.04
C VAL A 63 4.49 14.11 4.56
N LEU A 64 4.74 15.44 4.55
CA LEU A 64 6.06 15.97 4.21
C LEU A 64 7.15 15.44 5.15
N LEU A 65 6.91 15.47 6.47
CA LEU A 65 7.86 14.97 7.47
C LEU A 65 8.11 13.45 7.34
N VAL A 66 7.09 12.67 6.97
CA VAL A 66 7.27 11.24 6.64
C VAL A 66 8.25 11.06 5.49
N GLU A 67 8.11 11.84 4.41
CA GLU A 67 9.03 11.76 3.27
C GLU A 67 10.45 12.23 3.63
N VAL A 68 10.58 13.28 4.46
CA VAL A 68 11.89 13.77 4.95
C VAL A 68 12.59 12.70 5.80
N ILE A 69 11.89 12.11 6.78
CA ILE A 69 12.46 11.06 7.64
C ILE A 69 12.79 9.82 6.83
N LYS A 70 11.91 9.42 5.90
CA LYS A 70 12.14 8.28 5.01
C LYS A 70 13.35 8.51 4.10
N LEU A 71 13.52 9.71 3.56
CA LEU A 71 14.69 10.10 2.77
C LEU A 71 15.96 9.99 3.63
N PHE A 72 15.95 10.56 4.83
CA PHE A 72 17.09 10.49 5.76
C PHE A 72 17.47 9.05 6.10
N LEU A 73 16.51 8.22 6.53
CA LEU A 73 16.77 6.82 6.86
C LEU A 73 17.25 6.02 5.64
N SER A 74 16.68 6.28 4.46
CA SER A 74 17.11 5.62 3.23
C SER A 74 18.52 6.04 2.82
N LEU A 75 18.90 7.30 3.03
CA LEU A 75 20.26 7.79 2.78
C LEU A 75 21.27 7.12 3.72
N LEU A 76 20.94 6.97 5.00
CA LEU A 76 21.79 6.26 5.95
C LEU A 76 21.99 4.79 5.56
N LEU A 77 20.92 4.11 5.15
CA LEU A 77 21.00 2.71 4.72
C LEU A 77 21.75 2.56 3.39
N ALA A 78 21.56 3.48 2.44
CA ALA A 78 22.32 3.50 1.19
C ALA A 78 23.82 3.77 1.44
N ALA A 79 24.14 4.72 2.32
CA ALA A 79 25.52 5.01 2.71
C ALA A 79 26.17 3.80 3.40
N ARG A 80 25.43 3.11 4.28
CA ARG A 80 25.88 1.88 4.93
C ARG A 80 26.17 0.76 3.91
N ASP A 81 25.27 0.52 2.97
CA ASP A 81 25.45 -0.51 1.94
C ASP A 81 26.67 -0.22 1.06
N ILE A 82 26.87 1.04 0.64
CA ILE A 82 28.04 1.41 -0.16
C ILE A 82 29.33 1.30 0.67
N SER A 83 29.30 1.69 1.95
CA SER A 83 30.43 1.57 2.87
C SER A 83 30.84 0.12 3.12
N LEU A 84 29.87 -0.79 3.29
CA LEU A 84 30.12 -2.22 3.43
C LEU A 84 30.67 -2.84 2.13
N ALA A 85 30.22 -2.37 0.97
CA ALA A 85 30.75 -2.79 -0.32
C ALA A 85 32.16 -2.24 -0.60
N HIS A 86 32.54 -1.11 0.00
CA HIS A 86 33.83 -0.44 -0.22
C HIS A 86 34.52 -0.09 1.12
N PRO A 87 34.96 -1.08 1.92
CA PRO A 87 35.47 -0.84 3.27
C PRO A 87 36.78 -0.02 3.32
N ARG A 88 37.44 0.21 2.17
CA ARG A 88 38.70 0.95 2.05
C ARG A 88 38.54 2.37 1.49
N SER A 89 37.33 2.78 1.09
CA SER A 89 37.11 4.11 0.49
C SER A 89 37.10 5.20 1.56
N ASN A 90 37.71 6.34 1.24
CA ASN A 90 37.69 7.51 2.12
C ASN A 90 36.29 8.18 2.12
N ALA A 91 35.99 8.97 3.15
CA ALA A 91 34.71 9.70 3.27
C ALA A 91 34.30 10.50 2.00
N PRO A 92 35.18 11.27 1.33
CA PRO A 92 34.81 11.97 0.09
C PRO A 92 34.51 11.03 -1.09
N GLU A 93 35.19 9.89 -1.19
CA GLU A 93 34.94 8.89 -2.23
C GLU A 93 33.58 8.20 -2.02
N LEU A 94 33.24 7.91 -0.76
CA LEU A 94 31.95 7.37 -0.38
C LEU A 94 30.82 8.35 -0.73
N ALA A 95 31.01 9.64 -0.43
CA ALA A 95 30.05 10.69 -0.77
C ALA A 95 29.88 10.83 -2.29
N ALA A 96 30.97 10.79 -3.06
CA ALA A 96 30.92 10.82 -4.52
C ALA A 96 30.17 9.62 -5.10
N LYS A 97 30.43 8.40 -4.59
CA LYS A 97 29.71 7.18 -4.99
C LYS A 97 28.22 7.24 -4.63
N LEU A 98 27.88 7.76 -3.44
CA LEU A 98 26.49 7.95 -3.05
C LEU A 98 25.80 8.94 -3.99
N TYR A 99 26.42 10.07 -4.29
CA TYR A 99 25.88 11.06 -5.23
C TYR A 99 25.65 10.46 -6.62
N GLN A 100 26.63 9.75 -7.17
CA GLN A 100 26.50 9.07 -8.47
C GLN A 100 25.42 8.00 -8.47
N SER A 101 25.26 7.25 -7.37
CA SER A 101 24.22 6.24 -7.23
C SER A 101 22.83 6.87 -7.20
N VAL A 102 22.66 7.94 -6.39
CA VAL A 102 21.40 8.68 -6.24
C VAL A 102 21.01 9.37 -7.53
N PHE A 103 21.94 9.98 -8.26
CA PHE A 103 21.67 10.66 -9.54
C PHE A 103 22.04 9.82 -10.77
N SER A 104 21.95 8.50 -10.65
CA SER A 104 22.18 7.58 -11.78
C SER A 104 21.22 7.86 -12.95
N ALA A 105 21.63 7.51 -14.17
CA ALA A 105 20.88 7.82 -15.39
C ALA A 105 19.46 7.24 -15.44
N ASP A 106 19.15 6.22 -14.62
CA ASP A 106 17.80 5.63 -14.53
C ASP A 106 16.89 6.29 -13.49
N SER A 107 17.41 7.23 -12.69
CA SER A 107 16.67 7.84 -11.57
C SER A 107 15.42 8.58 -12.02
N TRP A 108 15.44 9.18 -13.21
CA TRP A 108 14.29 9.91 -13.75
C TRP A 108 13.06 9.01 -13.95
N LYS A 109 13.25 7.69 -14.13
CA LYS A 109 12.12 6.75 -14.26
C LYS A 109 11.25 6.70 -13.00
N LEU A 110 11.78 7.10 -11.84
CA LEU A 110 11.03 7.18 -10.58
C LEU A 110 10.11 8.41 -10.48
N ILE A 111 10.28 9.39 -11.36
CA ILE A 111 9.35 10.53 -11.48
C ILE A 111 7.96 10.03 -11.86
N VAL A 112 7.87 8.97 -12.68
CA VAL A 112 6.58 8.39 -13.11
C VAL A 112 5.76 7.89 -11.90
N PRO A 113 6.28 6.99 -11.02
CA PRO A 113 5.55 6.61 -9.82
C PRO A 113 5.22 7.79 -8.90
N ALA A 114 6.12 8.76 -8.74
CA ALA A 114 5.86 9.94 -7.91
C ALA A 114 4.71 10.81 -8.45
N ALA A 115 4.66 11.03 -9.77
CA ALA A 115 3.59 11.75 -10.44
C ALA A 115 2.26 10.99 -10.36
N LEU A 116 2.28 9.66 -10.55
CA LEU A 116 1.08 8.83 -10.43
C LEU A 116 0.56 8.79 -8.99
N TYR A 117 1.42 8.75 -7.97
CA TYR A 117 1.02 8.86 -6.57
C TYR A 117 0.35 10.21 -6.28
N THR A 118 0.91 11.29 -6.83
CA THR A 118 0.33 12.63 -6.71
C THR A 118 -1.05 12.69 -7.35
N LEU A 119 -1.19 12.18 -8.57
CA LEU A 119 -2.46 12.09 -9.28
C LEU A 119 -3.47 11.23 -8.49
N GLN A 120 -3.04 10.10 -7.96
CA GLN A 120 -3.85 9.24 -7.10
C GLN A 120 -4.38 10.00 -5.90
N ASN A 121 -3.53 10.74 -5.18
CA ASN A 121 -3.94 11.51 -4.00
C ASN A 121 -4.97 12.59 -4.37
N SER A 122 -4.76 13.30 -5.48
CA SER A 122 -5.74 14.28 -5.97
C SER A 122 -7.08 13.64 -6.33
N LEU A 123 -7.07 12.49 -7.00
CA LEU A 123 -8.30 11.75 -7.35
C LEU A 123 -9.02 11.22 -6.12
N VAL A 124 -8.29 10.76 -5.10
CA VAL A 124 -8.84 10.37 -3.80
C VAL A 124 -9.53 11.56 -3.12
N TYR A 125 -8.91 12.73 -3.13
CA TYR A 125 -9.52 13.94 -2.55
C TYR A 125 -10.82 14.32 -3.27
N VAL A 126 -10.82 14.28 -4.61
CA VAL A 126 -12.03 14.50 -5.41
C VAL A 126 -13.10 13.47 -5.06
N ALA A 127 -12.74 12.20 -4.91
CA ALA A 127 -13.68 11.14 -4.55
C ALA A 127 -14.29 11.36 -3.16
N ILE A 128 -13.48 11.64 -2.13
CA ILE A 128 -13.95 11.93 -0.76
C ILE A 128 -14.86 13.17 -0.74
N SER A 129 -14.57 14.17 -1.56
CA SER A 129 -15.37 15.40 -1.62
C SER A 129 -16.74 15.21 -2.30
N ASN A 130 -16.94 14.11 -3.04
CA ASN A 130 -18.12 13.89 -3.88
C ASN A 130 -18.88 12.58 -3.58
N LEU A 131 -18.34 11.70 -2.74
CA LEU A 131 -18.97 10.45 -2.28
C LEU A 131 -19.14 10.47 -0.76
N ASP A 132 -20.13 9.74 -0.26
CA ASP A 132 -20.20 9.40 1.16
C ASP A 132 -19.07 8.42 1.54
N ALA A 133 -18.70 8.44 2.83
CA ALA A 133 -17.56 7.68 3.33
C ALA A 133 -17.69 6.17 3.10
N ILE A 134 -18.89 5.61 3.26
CA ILE A 134 -19.14 4.18 3.09
C ILE A 134 -18.93 3.78 1.62
N THR A 135 -19.55 4.51 0.69
CA THR A 135 -19.40 4.27 -0.76
C THR A 135 -17.94 4.45 -1.19
N PHE A 136 -17.25 5.47 -0.71
CA PHE A 136 -15.82 5.67 -0.99
C PHE A 136 -14.98 4.48 -0.48
N GLN A 137 -15.11 4.10 0.79
CA GLN A 137 -14.30 3.05 1.41
C GLN A 137 -14.48 1.70 0.73
N VAL A 138 -15.73 1.32 0.43
CA VAL A 138 -16.03 0.06 -0.25
C VAL A 138 -15.49 0.07 -1.68
N THR A 139 -15.73 1.16 -2.42
CA THR A 139 -15.30 1.24 -3.83
C THR A 139 -13.78 1.31 -3.96
N TYR A 140 -13.08 1.96 -3.02
CA TYR A 140 -11.63 2.11 -3.08
C TYR A 140 -10.87 0.79 -2.91
N GLN A 141 -11.52 -0.28 -2.40
CA GLN A 141 -10.89 -1.60 -2.33
C GLN A 141 -10.71 -2.27 -3.69
N ILE A 142 -11.36 -1.77 -4.74
CA ILE A 142 -11.10 -2.19 -6.13
C ILE A 142 -9.60 -2.06 -6.46
N LYS A 143 -8.85 -1.19 -5.77
CA LYS A 143 -7.39 -1.10 -5.88
C LYS A 143 -6.66 -2.44 -5.70
N ILE A 144 -7.20 -3.37 -4.91
CA ILE A 144 -6.62 -4.71 -4.71
C ILE A 144 -6.66 -5.48 -6.03
N LEU A 145 -7.83 -5.48 -6.69
CA LEU A 145 -8.05 -6.15 -7.97
C LEU A 145 -7.26 -5.50 -9.10
N THR A 146 -7.21 -4.16 -9.16
CA THR A 146 -6.43 -3.44 -10.18
C THR A 146 -4.94 -3.70 -10.02
N THR A 147 -4.41 -3.74 -8.79
CA THR A 147 -3.00 -4.08 -8.52
C THR A 147 -2.68 -5.47 -9.05
N VAL A 148 -3.56 -6.44 -8.84
CA VAL A 148 -3.36 -7.79 -9.35
C VAL A 148 -3.44 -7.84 -10.88
N LEU A 149 -4.41 -7.15 -11.48
CA LEU A 149 -4.54 -7.05 -12.93
C LEU A 149 -3.27 -6.50 -13.56
N PHE A 150 -2.76 -5.38 -13.06
CA PHE A 150 -1.49 -4.82 -13.54
C PHE A 150 -0.31 -5.75 -13.24
N SER A 151 -0.32 -6.49 -12.13
CA SER A 151 0.71 -7.48 -11.85
C SER A 151 0.73 -8.63 -12.86
N ILE A 152 -0.39 -8.97 -13.48
CA ILE A 152 -0.43 -9.94 -14.59
C ILE A 152 0.12 -9.29 -15.87
N ILE A 153 -0.32 -8.07 -16.18
CA ILE A 153 0.03 -7.38 -17.44
C ILE A 153 1.50 -6.95 -17.47
N LEU A 154 2.02 -6.31 -16.42
CA LEU A 154 3.35 -5.68 -16.40
C LEU A 154 4.48 -6.63 -15.98
N LEU A 155 4.20 -7.56 -15.06
CA LEU A 155 5.16 -8.52 -14.50
C LEU A 155 4.97 -9.95 -15.05
N GLY A 156 3.95 -10.20 -15.87
CA GLY A 156 3.71 -11.51 -16.49
C GLY A 156 3.28 -12.61 -15.52
N ARG A 157 2.73 -12.26 -14.34
CA ARG A 157 2.29 -13.27 -13.35
C ARG A 157 1.11 -14.09 -13.87
N ARG A 158 1.05 -15.37 -13.48
CA ARG A 158 -0.07 -16.27 -13.76
C ARG A 158 -0.87 -16.52 -12.49
N ILE A 159 -2.17 -16.27 -12.54
CA ILE A 159 -3.09 -16.43 -11.41
C ILE A 159 -4.19 -17.41 -11.81
N SER A 160 -4.40 -18.43 -10.98
CA SER A 160 -5.44 -19.44 -11.18
C SER A 160 -6.84 -18.88 -10.88
N TRP A 161 -7.88 -19.52 -11.41
CA TRP A 161 -9.27 -19.15 -11.12
C TRP A 161 -9.61 -19.18 -9.61
N ARG A 162 -9.05 -20.13 -8.85
CA ARG A 162 -9.21 -20.19 -7.39
C ARG A 162 -8.59 -18.99 -6.68
N GLN A 163 -7.44 -18.53 -7.16
CA GLN A 163 -6.79 -17.34 -6.63
C GLN A 163 -7.56 -16.06 -7.01
N TRP A 164 -8.17 -16.02 -8.19
CA TRP A 164 -9.11 -14.94 -8.54
C TRP A 164 -10.31 -14.89 -7.60
N LEU A 165 -10.94 -16.04 -7.33
CA LEU A 165 -12.02 -16.12 -6.35
C LEU A 165 -11.55 -15.64 -4.97
N ALA A 166 -10.38 -16.07 -4.51
CA ALA A 166 -9.80 -15.63 -3.26
C ALA A 166 -9.56 -14.11 -3.22
N LEU A 167 -9.13 -13.49 -4.33
CA LEU A 167 -8.93 -12.04 -4.40
C LEU A 167 -10.23 -11.24 -4.37
N VAL A 168 -11.29 -11.74 -5.01
CA VAL A 168 -12.63 -11.13 -4.93
C VAL A 168 -13.17 -11.23 -3.51
N LEU A 169 -13.05 -12.40 -2.87
CA LEU A 169 -13.39 -12.59 -1.46
C LEU A 169 -12.56 -11.70 -0.54
N LEU A 170 -11.26 -11.55 -0.79
CA LEU A 170 -10.41 -10.67 -0.02
C LEU A 170 -10.90 -9.21 -0.10
N THR A 171 -11.22 -8.76 -1.31
CA THR A 171 -11.69 -7.40 -1.57
C THR A 171 -13.02 -7.14 -0.89
N SER A 172 -13.98 -8.07 -0.98
CA SER A 172 -15.28 -7.94 -0.32
C SER A 172 -15.17 -8.01 1.21
N GLY A 173 -14.36 -8.93 1.74
CA GLY A 173 -14.14 -9.06 3.18
C GLY A 173 -13.51 -7.79 3.78
N VAL A 174 -12.50 -7.22 3.12
CA VAL A 174 -11.88 -5.96 3.54
C VAL A 174 -12.90 -4.80 3.48
N ALA A 175 -13.68 -4.71 2.42
CA ALA A 175 -14.73 -3.71 2.30
C ALA A 175 -15.73 -3.81 3.46
N MET A 176 -16.19 -5.02 3.79
CA MET A 176 -17.12 -5.25 4.91
C MET A 176 -16.53 -4.85 6.27
N VAL A 177 -15.26 -5.17 6.55
CA VAL A 177 -14.63 -4.79 7.84
C VAL A 177 -14.57 -3.27 8.00
N GLN A 178 -14.33 -2.54 6.90
CA GLN A 178 -14.12 -1.10 6.93
C GLN A 178 -15.41 -0.26 6.99
N VAL A 179 -16.58 -0.83 6.72
CA VAL A 179 -17.86 -0.13 6.86
C VAL A 179 -18.07 0.39 8.30
N SER A 180 -17.66 -0.38 9.32
CA SER A 180 -17.75 0.03 10.74
C SER A 180 -16.91 1.25 11.10
N GLY A 181 -15.77 1.47 10.42
CA GLY A 181 -14.85 2.57 10.75
C GLY A 181 -15.31 3.95 10.27
N SER A 182 -16.47 4.03 9.62
CA SER A 182 -17.05 5.26 9.06
C SER A 182 -18.33 5.72 9.75
N LEU A 183 -18.74 5.05 10.83
CA LEU A 183 -19.86 5.46 11.66
C LEU A 183 -19.41 6.41 12.78
N ASP A 184 -18.77 7.53 12.41
CA ASP A 184 -18.90 8.74 13.23
C ASP A 184 -20.32 9.27 12.99
N LEU A 185 -21.26 8.74 13.77
CA LEU A 185 -22.67 9.09 13.72
C LEU A 185 -22.90 10.59 13.96
N GLU A 186 -21.94 11.30 14.54
CA GLU A 186 -21.94 12.75 14.77
C GLU A 186 -21.71 13.55 13.47
N ASP A 187 -20.78 13.11 12.61
CA ASP A 187 -20.46 13.74 11.30
C ASP A 187 -21.64 13.60 10.31
N TRP A 188 -22.40 12.51 10.45
CA TRP A 188 -23.65 12.28 9.72
C TRP A 188 -24.83 13.06 10.31
N LYS A 189 -24.95 13.18 11.64
CA LYS A 189 -26.01 13.95 12.31
C LYS A 189 -25.92 15.44 11.99
N GLU A 190 -24.73 16.05 11.93
CA GLU A 190 -24.57 17.46 11.52
C GLU A 190 -25.04 17.68 10.08
N ARG A 191 -24.66 16.79 9.16
CA ARG A 191 -25.12 16.81 7.78
C ARG A 191 -26.63 16.58 7.66
N LEU A 192 -27.22 15.69 8.45
CA LEU A 192 -28.67 15.45 8.47
C LEU A 192 -29.45 16.65 9.06
N THR A 193 -28.91 17.30 10.09
CA THR A 193 -29.52 18.47 10.74
C THR A 193 -29.56 19.68 9.79
N SER A 194 -28.56 19.83 8.92
CA SER A 194 -28.56 20.85 7.84
C SER A 194 -29.60 20.57 6.73
N LEU A 195 -29.98 19.31 6.51
CA LEU A 195 -31.00 18.93 5.51
C LEU A 195 -32.43 19.05 6.05
N LEU A 196 -32.60 18.98 7.38
CA LEU A 196 -33.90 19.10 8.05
C LEU A 196 -34.30 20.56 8.33
N GLN A 197 -33.38 21.52 8.19
CA GLN A 197 -33.63 22.97 8.36
C GLN A 197 -34.03 23.72 7.06
N GLY A 198 -34.77 23.05 6.16
CA GLY A 198 -35.72 23.70 5.25
C GLY A 198 -35.18 24.21 3.89
N GLY A 199 -35.67 23.60 2.80
CA GLY A 199 -35.60 24.21 1.47
C GLY A 199 -35.81 23.33 0.22
N GLY A 200 -36.91 22.56 0.11
CA GLY A 200 -37.46 22.04 -1.17
C GLY A 200 -36.69 20.91 -1.90
N VAL A 201 -37.39 20.17 -2.76
CA VAL A 201 -36.87 19.00 -3.53
C VAL A 201 -37.36 19.12 -4.99
N PRO A 202 -36.55 18.87 -6.06
CA PRO A 202 -35.14 19.21 -6.26
C PRO A 202 -34.74 19.49 -7.75
N SER A 203 -34.04 20.59 -8.04
CA SER A 203 -32.97 20.58 -9.09
C SER A 203 -31.67 19.96 -8.54
N ALA A 204 -31.66 19.64 -7.25
CA ALA A 204 -30.55 19.03 -6.53
C ALA A 204 -30.34 17.53 -6.82
N LEU A 205 -31.32 16.79 -7.36
CA LEU A 205 -31.16 15.34 -7.63
C LEU A 205 -30.27 15.07 -8.85
N THR A 206 -30.36 15.91 -9.88
CA THR A 206 -29.50 15.85 -11.06
C THR A 206 -28.08 16.33 -10.75
N THR A 207 -27.92 17.39 -9.95
CA THR A 207 -26.59 17.85 -9.47
C THR A 207 -25.97 16.87 -8.45
N ALA A 208 -26.77 16.25 -7.58
CA ALA A 208 -26.32 15.17 -6.68
C ALA A 208 -25.93 13.91 -7.45
N GLY A 209 -26.67 13.56 -8.52
CA GLY A 209 -26.29 12.47 -9.41
C GLY A 209 -24.97 12.74 -10.13
N PHE A 210 -24.78 13.95 -10.65
CA PHE A 210 -23.57 14.36 -11.36
C PHE A 210 -22.33 14.41 -10.43
N SER A 211 -22.48 14.93 -9.20
CA SER A 211 -21.40 14.92 -8.19
C SER A 211 -21.05 13.50 -7.76
N ARG A 212 -22.04 12.64 -7.46
CA ARG A 212 -21.78 11.22 -7.15
C ARG A 212 -21.10 10.48 -8.31
N PHE A 213 -21.52 10.71 -9.55
CA PHE A 213 -20.87 10.11 -10.73
C PHE A 213 -19.42 10.58 -10.88
N LYS A 214 -19.16 11.88 -10.69
CA LYS A 214 -17.80 12.44 -10.67
C LYS A 214 -16.95 11.77 -9.58
N GLY A 215 -17.49 11.60 -8.37
CA GLY A 215 -16.83 10.93 -7.27
C GLY A 215 -16.54 9.44 -7.55
N LEU A 216 -17.50 8.73 -8.15
CA LEU A 216 -17.35 7.33 -8.54
C LEU A 216 -16.27 7.15 -9.62
N LEU A 217 -16.29 8.02 -10.64
CA LEU A 217 -15.25 8.01 -11.67
C LEU A 217 -13.88 8.32 -11.07
N ALA A 218 -13.80 9.27 -10.13
CA ALA A 218 -12.57 9.63 -9.46
C ALA A 218 -11.99 8.48 -8.62
N VAL A 219 -12.81 7.75 -7.85
CA VAL A 219 -12.33 6.61 -7.04
C VAL A 219 -11.91 5.42 -7.91
N LEU A 220 -12.58 5.19 -9.04
CA LEU A 220 -12.18 4.16 -10.02
C LEU A 220 -10.84 4.52 -10.66
N ALA A 221 -10.68 5.77 -11.11
CA ALA A 221 -9.42 6.28 -11.64
C ALA A 221 -8.30 6.20 -10.59
N ALA A 222 -8.58 6.60 -9.33
CA ALA A 222 -7.63 6.50 -8.23
C ALA A 222 -7.21 5.04 -7.95
N SER A 223 -8.15 4.09 -8.03
CA SER A 223 -7.88 2.67 -7.83
C SER A 223 -7.02 2.08 -8.96
N LEU A 224 -7.27 2.49 -10.22
CA LEU A 224 -6.44 2.10 -11.36
C LEU A 224 -5.02 2.67 -11.24
N THR A 225 -4.90 3.97 -10.98
CA THR A 225 -3.60 4.63 -10.80
C THR A 225 -2.84 4.04 -9.61
N SER A 226 -3.51 3.73 -8.50
CA SER A 226 -2.88 3.06 -7.35
C SER A 226 -2.29 1.70 -7.72
N GLY A 227 -3.06 0.87 -8.45
CA GLY A 227 -2.61 -0.45 -8.87
C GLY A 227 -1.44 -0.36 -9.86
N LEU A 228 -1.53 0.53 -10.84
CA LEU A 228 -0.48 0.77 -11.82
C LEU A 228 0.81 1.25 -11.15
N THR A 229 0.72 2.23 -10.25
CA THR A 229 1.87 2.80 -9.54
C THR A 229 2.58 1.74 -8.71
N CYS A 230 1.83 0.94 -7.94
CA CYS A 230 2.41 -0.11 -7.10
C CYS A 230 3.18 -1.14 -7.93
N VAL A 231 2.60 -1.60 -9.04
CA VAL A 231 3.19 -2.63 -9.89
C VAL A 231 4.33 -2.08 -10.73
N TYR A 232 4.21 -0.85 -11.25
CA TYR A 232 5.28 -0.19 -11.98
C TYR A 232 6.50 0.04 -11.09
N PHE A 233 6.28 0.48 -9.84
CA PHE A 233 7.36 0.62 -8.87
C PHE A 233 8.00 -0.73 -8.52
N GLU A 234 7.21 -1.80 -8.34
CA GLU A 234 7.75 -3.16 -8.15
C GLU A 234 8.61 -3.60 -9.32
N LYS A 235 8.14 -3.40 -10.55
CA LYS A 235 8.90 -3.71 -11.76
C LYS A 235 10.20 -2.91 -11.82
N LEU A 236 10.12 -1.60 -11.62
CA LEU A 236 11.27 -0.70 -11.68
C LEU A 236 12.33 -1.04 -10.64
N VAL A 237 11.92 -1.36 -9.40
CA VAL A 237 12.82 -1.83 -8.36
C VAL A 237 13.43 -3.16 -8.77
N LYS A 238 12.61 -4.18 -9.09
CA LYS A 238 13.09 -5.54 -9.40
C LYS A 238 14.02 -5.59 -10.62
N ASP A 239 13.71 -4.85 -11.69
CA ASP A 239 14.54 -4.76 -12.89
C ASP A 239 15.89 -4.07 -12.61
N SER A 240 15.95 -3.21 -11.59
CA SER A 240 17.15 -2.44 -11.22
C SER A 240 17.97 -3.04 -10.07
N LEU A 241 17.50 -4.09 -9.39
CA LEU A 241 18.20 -4.68 -8.23
C LEU A 241 19.59 -5.23 -8.59
N SER A 242 19.84 -5.52 -9.86
CA SER A 242 21.14 -5.98 -10.37
C SER A 242 22.18 -4.85 -10.47
N SER A 243 21.76 -3.59 -10.52
CA SER A 243 22.63 -2.44 -10.77
C SER A 243 22.64 -1.40 -9.67
N VAL A 244 21.57 -1.30 -8.86
CA VAL A 244 21.40 -0.27 -7.83
C VAL A 244 20.81 -0.87 -6.56
N SER A 245 21.34 -0.47 -5.40
CA SER A 245 20.81 -0.90 -4.10
C SER A 245 19.34 -0.49 -3.93
N LEU A 246 18.58 -1.30 -3.19
CA LEU A 246 17.21 -0.98 -2.79
C LEU A 246 17.12 0.40 -2.13
N TRP A 247 18.02 0.68 -1.20
CA TRP A 247 17.98 1.92 -0.44
C TRP A 247 18.26 3.13 -1.32
N THR A 248 19.16 3.03 -2.30
CA THR A 248 19.35 4.10 -3.29
C THR A 248 18.05 4.36 -4.07
N ARG A 249 17.33 3.31 -4.51
CA ARG A 249 16.04 3.50 -5.18
C ARG A 249 15.00 4.14 -4.26
N ASN A 250 15.02 3.81 -2.97
CA ASN A 250 14.14 4.41 -1.99
C ASN A 250 14.51 5.87 -1.67
N VAL A 251 15.80 6.24 -1.69
CA VAL A 251 16.28 7.62 -1.63
C VAL A 251 15.73 8.41 -2.81
N GLN A 252 15.92 7.90 -4.02
CA GLN A 252 15.43 8.55 -5.24
C GLN A 252 13.92 8.76 -5.20
N LEU A 253 13.15 7.72 -4.82
CA LEU A 253 11.70 7.83 -4.70
C LEU A 253 11.29 8.86 -3.64
N SER A 254 11.91 8.83 -2.46
CA SER A 254 11.61 9.77 -1.37
C SER A 254 12.01 11.20 -1.72
N PHE A 255 13.09 11.38 -2.49
CA PHE A 255 13.50 12.68 -3.00
C PHE A 255 12.48 13.25 -3.99
N PHE A 256 12.00 12.43 -4.94
CA PHE A 256 10.98 12.88 -5.88
C PHE A 256 9.59 13.07 -5.25
N SER A 257 9.27 12.38 -4.16
CA SER A 257 8.00 12.57 -3.42
C SER A 257 7.99 13.84 -2.55
N LEU A 258 9.15 14.42 -2.21
CA LEU A 258 9.21 15.71 -1.49
C LEU A 258 8.54 16.83 -2.27
N PHE A 259 8.71 16.88 -3.59
CA PHE A 259 8.15 17.95 -4.42
C PHE A 259 6.61 18.00 -4.35
N PRO A 260 5.85 16.94 -4.61
CA PRO A 260 4.40 16.98 -4.47
C PRO A 260 3.96 17.17 -3.02
N ALA A 261 4.65 16.59 -2.03
CA ALA A 261 4.30 16.78 -0.62
C ALA A 261 4.43 18.26 -0.20
N LEU A 262 5.51 18.92 -0.63
CA LEU A 262 5.76 20.34 -0.35
C LEU A 262 4.85 21.25 -1.17
N LEU A 263 4.89 21.13 -2.50
CA LEU A 263 4.22 22.07 -3.40
C LEU A 263 2.70 21.94 -3.36
N ILE A 264 2.19 20.72 -3.35
CA ILE A 264 0.73 20.48 -3.41
C ILE A 264 0.17 20.37 -2.00
N GLY A 265 0.78 19.58 -1.13
CA GLY A 265 0.30 19.41 0.24
C GLY A 265 0.48 20.68 1.06
N VAL A 266 1.73 21.08 1.28
CA VAL A 266 2.05 22.18 2.22
C VAL A 266 1.72 23.55 1.64
N LEU A 267 2.16 23.87 0.43
CA LEU A 267 1.99 25.22 -0.12
C LEU A 267 0.58 25.46 -0.69
N TRP A 268 0.08 24.55 -1.52
CA TRP A 268 -1.21 24.74 -2.21
C TRP A 268 -2.42 24.41 -1.33
N GLN A 269 -2.41 23.29 -0.62
CA GLN A 269 -3.58 22.81 0.11
C GLN A 269 -3.71 23.46 1.51
N ASP A 270 -2.65 23.41 2.32
CA ASP A 270 -2.72 23.88 3.72
C ASP A 270 -1.93 25.17 3.99
N GLY A 271 -1.38 25.83 2.97
CA GLY A 271 -0.46 26.96 3.14
C GLY A 271 -1.04 28.12 3.94
N ALA A 272 -2.32 28.46 3.70
CA ALA A 272 -3.01 29.51 4.45
C ALA A 272 -3.21 29.13 5.93
N ALA A 273 -3.53 27.87 6.22
CA ALA A 273 -3.68 27.36 7.58
C ALA A 273 -2.32 27.35 8.32
N ILE A 274 -1.25 26.95 7.62
CA ILE A 274 0.12 26.96 8.15
C ILE A 274 0.59 28.38 8.48
N CYS A 275 0.28 29.37 7.64
CA CYS A 275 0.61 30.77 7.93
C CYS A 275 -0.15 31.31 9.15
N ARG A 276 -1.36 30.82 9.42
CA ARG A 276 -2.19 31.26 10.55
C ARG A 276 -1.81 30.56 11.86
N ASP A 277 -1.71 29.24 11.84
CA ASP A 277 -1.62 28.40 13.03
C ASP A 277 -0.19 27.90 13.30
N GLY A 278 0.69 27.97 12.30
CA GLY A 278 2.05 27.46 12.33
C GLY A 278 2.19 26.03 11.78
N PHE A 279 3.38 25.70 11.27
CA PHE A 279 3.65 24.40 10.64
C PHE A 279 3.50 23.21 11.60
N PHE A 280 3.90 23.39 12.86
CA PHE A 280 3.85 22.35 13.90
C PHE A 280 2.64 22.49 14.83
N ALA A 281 1.59 23.19 14.40
CA ALA A 281 0.35 23.28 15.16
C ALA A 281 -0.24 21.89 15.41
N GLY A 282 -0.54 21.57 16.67
CA GLY A 282 -1.14 20.28 17.04
C GLY A 282 -0.16 19.10 17.14
N TYR A 283 1.15 19.35 17.08
CA TYR A 283 2.15 18.30 17.16
C TYR A 283 2.45 17.89 18.61
N GLY A 284 1.86 16.77 19.03
CA GLY A 284 2.23 16.08 20.27
C GLY A 284 3.16 14.89 20.05
N PRO A 285 3.60 14.21 21.14
CA PRO A 285 4.43 13.00 21.06
C PRO A 285 3.79 11.87 20.23
N ILE A 286 2.47 11.75 20.27
CA ILE A 286 1.71 10.73 19.52
C ILE A 286 1.74 11.01 18.00
N VAL A 287 1.73 12.29 17.60
CA VAL A 287 1.85 12.69 16.19
C VAL A 287 3.24 12.34 15.67
N TRP A 288 4.30 12.65 16.44
CA TRP A 288 5.66 12.24 16.11
C TRP A 288 5.83 10.73 16.02
N LEU A 289 5.22 9.97 16.94
CA LEU A 289 5.18 8.51 16.87
C LEU A 289 4.47 8.03 15.59
N THR A 290 3.35 8.65 15.22
CA THR A 290 2.62 8.33 13.98
C THR A 290 3.48 8.57 12.74
N ILE A 291 4.16 9.71 12.67
CA ILE A 291 5.06 10.07 11.57
C ILE A 291 6.22 9.06 11.49
N ALA A 292 6.85 8.74 12.62
CA ALA A 292 7.94 7.76 12.67
C ALA A 292 7.47 6.36 12.21
N LEU A 293 6.31 5.89 12.68
CA LEU A 293 5.71 4.61 12.28
C LEU A 293 5.36 4.57 10.79
N GLN A 294 4.89 5.69 10.21
CA GLN A 294 4.63 5.78 8.77
C GLN A 294 5.92 5.75 7.96
N ALA A 295 6.97 6.46 8.38
CA ALA A 295 8.26 6.45 7.71
C ALA A 295 8.87 5.03 7.71
N VAL A 296 8.88 4.35 8.87
CA VAL A 296 9.33 2.95 8.99
C VAL A 296 8.45 2.02 8.16
N GLY A 297 7.13 2.21 8.15
CA GLY A 297 6.21 1.45 7.30
C GLY A 297 6.56 1.56 5.82
N GLY A 298 6.92 2.75 5.34
CA GLY A 298 7.40 2.96 3.98
C GLY A 298 8.64 2.14 3.64
N LEU A 299 9.61 2.04 4.56
CA LEU A 299 10.81 1.20 4.39
C LEU A 299 10.45 -0.30 4.36
N ILE A 300 9.55 -0.74 5.24
CA ILE A 300 9.05 -2.14 5.27
C ILE A 300 8.34 -2.47 3.96
N VAL A 301 7.54 -1.54 3.40
CA VAL A 301 6.90 -1.70 2.09
C VAL A 301 7.94 -1.90 0.99
N ALA A 302 9.03 -1.13 0.98
CA ALA A 302 10.12 -1.32 0.02
C ALA A 302 10.77 -2.72 0.14
N LEU A 303 11.00 -3.19 1.37
CA LEU A 303 11.48 -4.55 1.63
C LEU A 303 10.49 -5.62 1.13
N CYS A 304 9.19 -5.46 1.42
CA CYS A 304 8.16 -6.37 0.92
C CYS A 304 8.08 -6.40 -0.61
N ILE A 305 8.26 -5.27 -1.28
CA ILE A 305 8.27 -5.21 -2.74
C ILE A 305 9.47 -5.98 -3.32
N THR A 306 10.57 -6.04 -2.59
CA THR A 306 11.82 -6.64 -3.05
C THR A 306 11.91 -8.13 -2.76
N TYR A 307 11.60 -8.51 -1.53
CA TYR A 307 11.70 -9.90 -1.07
C TYR A 307 10.37 -10.65 -1.15
N ALA A 308 9.27 -9.95 -1.38
CA ALA A 308 7.97 -10.54 -1.66
C ALA A 308 7.40 -9.91 -2.95
N ASP A 309 6.09 -10.11 -3.14
CA ASP A 309 5.35 -9.64 -4.29
C ASP A 309 4.25 -8.68 -3.83
N ASN A 310 3.86 -7.71 -4.66
CA ASN A 310 2.74 -6.81 -4.31
C ASN A 310 1.44 -7.57 -3.98
N VAL A 311 1.23 -8.75 -4.55
CA VAL A 311 0.09 -9.61 -4.22
C VAL A 311 0.17 -10.08 -2.76
N ALA A 312 1.31 -10.62 -2.33
CA ALA A 312 1.51 -11.06 -0.95
C ALA A 312 1.45 -9.88 0.04
N LYS A 313 1.99 -8.72 -0.34
CA LYS A 313 1.87 -7.46 0.41
C LYS A 313 0.40 -7.08 0.63
N ASN A 314 -0.44 -7.19 -0.40
CA ASN A 314 -1.88 -6.88 -0.29
C ASN A 314 -2.58 -7.86 0.66
N PHE A 315 -2.26 -9.16 0.63
CA PHE A 315 -2.79 -10.11 1.61
C PHE A 315 -2.35 -9.80 3.04
N ALA A 316 -1.07 -9.46 3.25
CA ALA A 316 -0.56 -9.05 4.56
C ALA A 316 -1.24 -7.76 5.07
N ALA A 317 -1.43 -6.77 4.20
CA ALA A 317 -2.18 -5.56 4.53
C ALA A 317 -3.64 -5.87 4.91
N SER A 318 -4.33 -6.74 4.15
CA SER A 318 -5.70 -7.17 4.49
C SER A 318 -5.76 -7.93 5.81
N PHE A 319 -4.77 -8.78 6.10
CA PHE A 319 -4.68 -9.46 7.39
C PHE A 319 -4.44 -8.49 8.54
N SER A 320 -3.62 -7.44 8.34
CA SER A 320 -3.40 -6.40 9.36
C SER A 320 -4.69 -5.65 9.74
N ILE A 321 -5.66 -5.54 8.83
CA ILE A 321 -6.98 -4.96 9.13
C ILE A 321 -7.75 -5.86 10.10
N VAL A 322 -7.70 -7.19 9.90
CA VAL A 322 -8.33 -8.16 10.82
C VAL A 322 -7.66 -8.12 12.19
N VAL A 323 -6.33 -8.07 12.24
CA VAL A 323 -5.57 -7.92 13.50
C VAL A 323 -5.92 -6.60 14.20
N SER A 324 -6.01 -5.49 13.46
CA SER A 324 -6.41 -4.19 14.00
C SER A 324 -7.84 -4.20 14.55
N TYR A 325 -8.77 -4.87 13.86
CA TYR A 325 -10.14 -5.03 14.32
C TYR A 325 -10.20 -5.81 15.64
N ALA A 326 -9.50 -6.95 15.72
CA ALA A 326 -9.41 -7.73 16.95
C ALA A 326 -8.74 -6.96 18.09
N ALA A 327 -7.63 -6.27 17.79
CA ALA A 327 -6.92 -5.44 18.76
C ALA A 327 -7.79 -4.30 19.29
N SER A 328 -8.58 -3.64 18.42
CA SER A 328 -9.50 -2.58 18.84
C SER A 328 -10.58 -3.09 19.78
N ALA A 329 -11.15 -4.27 19.51
CA ALA A 329 -12.14 -4.89 20.39
C ALA A 329 -11.56 -5.24 21.77
N ILE A 330 -10.29 -5.63 21.85
CA ILE A 330 -9.63 -6.00 23.12
C ILE A 330 -9.18 -4.75 23.89
N ILE A 331 -8.48 -3.83 23.22
CA ILE A 331 -7.81 -2.67 23.84
C ILE A 331 -8.82 -1.57 24.15
N PHE A 332 -9.65 -1.21 23.17
CA PHE A 332 -10.60 -0.10 23.28
C PHE A 332 -12.01 -0.57 23.68
N LYS A 333 -12.22 -1.88 23.87
CA LYS A 333 -13.52 -2.49 24.20
C LYS A 333 -14.62 -2.14 23.19
N THR A 334 -14.24 -1.90 21.94
CA THR A 334 -15.16 -1.59 20.84
C THR A 334 -16.12 -2.78 20.61
N PRO A 335 -17.45 -2.55 20.51
CA PRO A 335 -18.39 -3.64 20.28
C PRO A 335 -18.14 -4.33 18.93
N LEU A 336 -18.11 -5.66 18.94
CA LEU A 336 -17.92 -6.48 17.74
C LEU A 336 -19.18 -6.45 16.87
N MET A 337 -19.13 -5.70 15.77
CA MET A 337 -20.21 -5.62 14.81
C MET A 337 -20.27 -6.89 13.94
N LEU A 338 -21.49 -7.41 13.71
CA LEU A 338 -21.69 -8.65 12.94
C LEU A 338 -21.10 -8.57 11.52
N HIS A 339 -21.27 -7.42 10.84
CA HIS A 339 -20.76 -7.23 9.49
C HIS A 339 -19.21 -7.21 9.44
N SER A 340 -18.55 -6.62 10.43
CA SER A 340 -17.08 -6.62 10.52
C SER A 340 -16.52 -7.97 10.92
N THR A 341 -17.20 -8.71 11.81
CA THR A 341 -16.81 -10.08 12.15
C THR A 341 -16.99 -11.02 10.94
N GLY A 342 -18.08 -10.89 10.20
CA GLY A 342 -18.30 -11.62 8.94
C GLY A 342 -17.24 -11.27 7.88
N GLY A 343 -16.93 -9.98 7.71
CA GLY A 343 -15.87 -9.51 6.82
C GLY A 343 -14.50 -10.08 7.20
N ALA A 344 -14.16 -10.11 8.49
CA ALA A 344 -12.91 -10.67 8.99
C ALA A 344 -12.81 -12.17 8.68
N ALA A 345 -13.88 -12.94 8.90
CA ALA A 345 -13.92 -14.36 8.55
C ALA A 345 -13.72 -14.58 7.03
N ILE A 346 -14.33 -13.75 6.18
CA ILE A 346 -14.14 -13.80 4.73
C ILE A 346 -12.69 -13.50 4.34
N VAL A 347 -12.04 -12.52 4.96
CA VAL A 347 -10.61 -12.21 4.72
C VAL A 347 -9.72 -13.41 5.06
N LEU A 348 -9.95 -14.06 6.20
CA LEU A 348 -9.19 -15.25 6.60
C LEU A 348 -9.42 -16.43 5.65
N LEU A 349 -10.66 -16.65 5.23
CA LEU A 349 -11.00 -17.67 4.24
C LEU A 349 -10.33 -17.40 2.89
N ALA A 350 -10.29 -16.14 2.44
CA ALA A 350 -9.62 -15.73 1.21
C ALA A 350 -8.11 -16.00 1.27
N ILE A 351 -7.45 -15.65 2.39
CA ILE A 351 -6.03 -15.94 2.60
C ILE A 351 -5.77 -17.45 2.56
N TYR A 352 -6.60 -18.25 3.23
CA TYR A 352 -6.50 -19.71 3.20
C TYR A 352 -6.66 -20.28 1.78
N LEU A 353 -7.71 -19.86 1.07
CA LEU A 353 -8.03 -20.34 -0.27
C LEU A 353 -6.93 -19.98 -1.28
N PHE A 354 -6.34 -18.79 -1.17
CA PHE A 354 -5.25 -18.36 -2.06
C PHE A 354 -3.99 -19.21 -1.90
N ASN A 355 -3.70 -19.64 -0.67
CA ASN A 355 -2.49 -20.41 -0.34
C ASN A 355 -2.67 -21.93 -0.44
N SER A 356 -3.91 -22.42 -0.46
CA SER A 356 -4.25 -23.84 -0.60
C SER A 356 -4.01 -24.31 -2.04
N ARG A 357 -2.79 -24.75 -2.35
CA ARG A 357 -2.47 -25.39 -3.65
C ARG A 357 -3.09 -26.79 -3.69
N PRO A 358 -3.78 -27.20 -4.78
CA PRO A 358 -3.88 -28.62 -5.08
C PRO A 358 -2.48 -29.14 -5.43
N SER A 359 -2.03 -30.19 -4.74
CA SER A 359 -0.79 -30.90 -5.07
C SER A 359 -0.75 -31.20 -6.57
N PRO A 360 0.39 -31.02 -7.26
CA PRO A 360 0.55 -31.61 -8.58
C PRO A 360 0.24 -33.10 -8.43
N ARG A 361 -0.76 -33.62 -9.17
CA ARG A 361 -0.89 -35.07 -9.31
C ARG A 361 0.47 -35.58 -9.77
N PRO A 362 1.09 -36.57 -9.09
CA PRO A 362 2.29 -37.18 -9.62
C PRO A 362 1.99 -37.58 -11.05
N ALA A 363 2.77 -37.07 -12.01
CA ALA A 363 2.72 -37.59 -13.35
C ALA A 363 3.00 -39.09 -13.19
N LEU A 364 2.00 -39.93 -13.49
CA LEU A 364 2.20 -41.36 -13.62
C LEU A 364 3.31 -41.49 -14.67
N LEU A 365 4.51 -41.83 -14.22
CA LEU A 365 5.60 -42.20 -15.11
C LEU A 365 5.02 -43.27 -16.05
N PRO A 366 5.10 -43.11 -17.38
CA PRO A 366 4.80 -44.21 -18.26
C PRO A 366 5.71 -45.36 -17.84
N LEU A 367 5.10 -46.48 -17.41
CA LEU A 367 5.82 -47.71 -17.15
C LEU A 367 6.60 -48.01 -18.42
N ARG A 368 7.93 -47.94 -18.30
CA ARG A 368 8.84 -48.37 -19.35
C ARG A 368 8.54 -49.85 -19.57
N GLU A 369 7.84 -50.17 -20.66
CA GLU A 369 7.70 -51.55 -21.11
C GLU A 369 9.11 -52.13 -21.22
N SER A 370 9.36 -53.16 -20.41
CA SER A 370 10.63 -53.87 -20.43
C SER A 370 10.79 -54.51 -21.81
N GLU A 371 11.71 -53.97 -22.58
CA GLU A 371 12.28 -54.56 -23.77
C GLU A 371 12.74 -55.99 -23.43
N LYS A 372 11.96 -56.99 -23.86
CA LYS A 372 12.33 -58.40 -23.82
C LYS A 372 13.36 -58.65 -24.91
N ASP A 373 14.62 -58.38 -24.60
CA ASP A 373 15.73 -59.07 -25.23
C ASP A 373 15.92 -60.42 -24.51
N SER A 374 15.17 -61.43 -24.97
CA SER A 374 15.57 -62.82 -24.79
C SER A 374 16.16 -63.32 -26.09
N LYS A 375 17.48 -63.47 -26.06
CA LYS A 375 18.28 -64.30 -26.96
C LYS A 375 17.54 -65.59 -27.31
N HIS A 376 17.32 -65.83 -28.60
CA HIS A 376 17.79 -67.03 -29.31
C HIS A 376 17.72 -66.85 -30.82
#